data_AF-A0A2U2DTY0-F1
#
_entry.id   AF-A0A2U2DTY0-F1
#
_cell.length_a   1.000
_cell.length_b   1.000
_cell.length_c   1.000
_cell.angle_alpha   90.00
_cell.angle_beta   90.00
_cell.angle_gamma   90.00
#
_symmetry.space_group_name_H-M   'P 1'
#
loop_
_entity.id
_entity.type
_entity.pdbx_description
1 polymer ?
#
loop_
_entity_poly.entity_id
_entity_poly.type
_entity_poly.pdbx_seq_one_letter_code
_entity_poly.pdbx_strand_id
1 'polypeptide(L)'
;MKTITIATATPAQLASFATINLGLEVNYRMGSPAIIAKMRAAGFADDTIDVDDEIPVAATPVGLQTEHRETVTVIIAQQDEPGGSDPVFLGVNGVAMVVHRGVASPISRPYFEALKNAVKTVYNINPDGSLGDAREVPQYPFSVIAA
;
A
#
# COMPACT_ATOMS: atom_id res chain seq x y z
N MET A 1 -36.26 2.23 1.52
CA MET A 1 -36.41 0.77 1.44
C MET A 1 -36.14 0.27 0.03
N LYS A 2 -35.00 -0.40 -0.12
CA LYS A 2 -34.57 -1.09 -1.33
C LYS A 2 -34.28 -2.54 -0.97
N THR A 3 -34.85 -3.47 -1.71
CA THR A 3 -34.56 -4.90 -1.55
C THR A 3 -33.24 -5.22 -2.25
N ILE A 4 -32.25 -5.69 -1.50
CA ILE A 4 -30.96 -6.13 -2.03
C ILE A 4 -30.67 -7.57 -1.62
N THR A 5 -29.84 -8.26 -2.41
CA THR A 5 -29.40 -9.62 -2.06
C THR A 5 -28.34 -9.58 -0.97
N ILE A 6 -28.35 -10.55 -0.06
CA ILE A 6 -27.37 -10.65 1.04
C ILE A 6 -25.93 -10.68 0.53
N ALA A 7 -25.70 -11.27 -0.65
CA ALA A 7 -24.38 -11.35 -1.26
C ALA A 7 -23.82 -9.99 -1.69
N THR A 8 -24.69 -9.03 -2.00
CA THR A 8 -24.31 -7.68 -2.44
C THR A 8 -24.41 -6.63 -1.34
N ALA A 9 -24.96 -7.01 -0.18
CA ALA A 9 -25.12 -6.14 0.96
C ALA A 9 -23.79 -5.85 1.69
N THR A 10 -23.63 -4.60 2.09
CA THR A 10 -22.48 -4.19 2.91
C THR A 10 -22.60 -4.74 4.34
N PRO A 11 -21.47 -4.92 5.08
CA PRO A 11 -21.51 -5.37 6.47
C PRO A 11 -22.36 -4.46 7.38
N ALA A 12 -22.41 -3.16 7.08
CA ALA A 12 -23.20 -2.19 7.84
C ALA A 12 -24.71 -2.35 7.60
N GLN A 13 -25.12 -2.58 6.35
CA GLN A 13 -26.51 -2.89 5.98
C GLN A 13 -26.99 -4.19 6.61
N LEU A 14 -26.15 -5.24 6.57
CA LEU A 14 -26.45 -6.53 7.21
C LEU A 14 -26.60 -6.40 8.73
N ALA A 15 -25.71 -5.63 9.38
CA ALA A 15 -25.79 -5.39 10.81
C ALA A 15 -27.05 -4.61 11.20
N SER A 16 -27.37 -3.55 10.47
CA SER A 16 -28.58 -2.75 10.70
C SER A 16 -29.86 -3.58 10.52
N PHE A 17 -29.95 -4.36 9.44
CA PHE A 17 -31.10 -5.23 9.20
C PHE A 17 -31.27 -6.28 10.32
N ALA A 18 -30.18 -6.92 10.73
CA ALA A 18 -30.20 -7.93 11.77
C ALA A 18 -30.59 -7.37 13.15
N THR A 19 -30.17 -6.14 13.47
CA THR A 19 -30.56 -5.49 14.74
C THR A 19 -32.02 -5.01 14.71
N ILE A 20 -32.47 -4.41 13.61
CA ILE A 20 -33.82 -3.84 13.50
C ILE A 20 -34.89 -4.92 13.33
N ASN A 21 -34.68 -5.87 12.41
CA ASN A 21 -35.71 -6.85 12.02
C ASN A 21 -35.60 -8.18 12.77
N LEU A 22 -34.39 -8.57 13.18
CA LEU A 22 -34.16 -9.86 13.86
C LEU A 22 -33.81 -9.70 15.36
N GLY A 23 -33.66 -8.47 15.86
CA GLY A 23 -33.30 -8.20 17.25
C GLY A 23 -31.92 -8.72 17.66
N LEU A 24 -31.01 -8.93 16.69
CA LEU A 24 -29.68 -9.48 16.95
C LEU A 24 -28.66 -8.38 17.28
N GLU A 25 -27.85 -8.62 18.31
CA GLU A 25 -26.67 -7.82 18.60
C GLU A 25 -25.51 -8.24 17.69
N VAL A 26 -25.39 -7.53 16.57
CA VAL A 26 -24.31 -7.73 15.59
C VAL A 26 -23.60 -6.42 15.29
N ASN A 27 -22.28 -6.50 15.15
CA ASN A 27 -21.44 -5.36 14.83
C ASN A 27 -20.96 -5.49 13.38
N TYR A 28 -21.05 -4.41 12.59
CA TYR A 28 -20.57 -4.37 11.21
C TYR A 28 -19.09 -4.78 11.06
N ARG A 29 -18.27 -4.59 12.10
CA ARG A 29 -16.86 -4.98 12.14
C ARG A 29 -16.62 -6.49 12.19
N MET A 30 -17.65 -7.28 12.47
CA MET A 30 -17.56 -8.75 12.41
C MET A 30 -17.36 -9.26 10.98
N GLY A 31 -17.62 -8.41 9.97
CA GLY A 31 -17.57 -8.76 8.56
C GLY A 31 -18.84 -9.48 8.08
N SER A 32 -19.17 -9.32 6.80
CA SER A 32 -20.41 -9.88 6.21
C SER A 32 -20.58 -11.39 6.48
N PRO A 33 -19.56 -12.26 6.34
CA PRO A 33 -19.73 -13.70 6.54
C PRO A 33 -20.19 -14.08 7.97
N ALA A 34 -19.66 -13.40 8.98
CA ALA A 34 -20.00 -13.67 10.37
C ALA A 34 -21.40 -13.17 10.75
N ILE A 35 -21.82 -12.04 10.17
CA ILE A 35 -23.17 -11.49 10.37
C ILE A 35 -24.21 -12.39 9.71
N ILE A 36 -23.95 -12.85 8.48
CA ILE A 36 -24.83 -13.78 7.75
C ILE A 36 -24.99 -15.10 8.51
N ALA A 37 -23.89 -15.65 9.06
CA ALA A 37 -23.95 -16.87 9.85
C ALA A 37 -24.86 -16.72 11.09
N LYS A 38 -24.81 -15.58 11.77
CA LYS A 38 -25.68 -15.28 12.91
C LYS A 38 -27.15 -15.09 12.50
N MET A 39 -27.40 -14.43 11.37
CA MET A 39 -28.75 -14.29 10.83
C MET A 39 -29.36 -15.65 10.49
N ARG A 40 -28.58 -16.55 9.86
CA ARG A 40 -29.03 -17.92 9.57
C ARG A 40 -29.25 -18.75 10.83
N ALA A 41 -28.39 -18.61 11.85
CA ALA A 41 -28.58 -19.26 13.15
C ALA A 41 -29.85 -18.79 13.88
N ALA A 42 -30.26 -17.54 13.65
CA ALA A 42 -31.52 -16.99 14.17
C ALA A 42 -32.76 -17.40 13.34
N GLY A 43 -32.60 -18.23 12.31
CA GLY A 43 -33.69 -18.75 11.48
C GLY A 43 -34.01 -17.90 10.25
N PHE A 44 -33.19 -16.92 9.89
CA PHE A 44 -33.36 -16.17 8.65
C PHE A 44 -32.95 -17.03 7.44
N ALA A 45 -33.92 -17.39 6.60
CA ALA A 45 -33.75 -18.30 5.47
C ALA A 45 -33.88 -17.63 4.10
N ASP A 46 -34.25 -16.34 4.05
CA ASP A 46 -34.34 -15.58 2.81
C ASP A 46 -32.94 -15.13 2.35
N ASP A 47 -32.76 -14.94 1.05
CA ASP A 47 -31.54 -14.43 0.43
C ASP A 47 -31.63 -12.93 0.11
N THR A 48 -32.75 -12.30 0.42
CA THR A 48 -33.03 -10.87 0.22
C THR A 48 -33.26 -10.13 1.54
N ILE A 49 -32.82 -8.87 1.60
CA ILE A 49 -33.02 -7.99 2.75
C ILE A 49 -33.52 -6.63 2.30
N ASP A 50 -34.40 -6.03 3.10
CA ASP A 50 -34.86 -4.66 2.89
C ASP A 50 -33.97 -3.70 3.67
N VAL A 51 -33.24 -2.86 2.95
CA VAL A 51 -32.33 -1.87 3.53
C VAL A 51 -32.84 -0.46 3.24
N ASP A 52 -32.65 0.44 4.19
CA ASP A 52 -32.75 1.86 3.90
C ASP A 52 -31.42 2.35 3.32
N ASP A 53 -31.49 3.00 2.16
CA ASP A 53 -30.34 3.39 1.33
C ASP A 53 -29.39 4.39 2.01
N GLU A 54 -29.72 4.85 3.22
CA GLU A 54 -29.03 5.93 3.93
C GLU A 54 -27.97 5.44 4.93
N ILE A 55 -27.32 4.31 4.66
CA ILE A 55 -26.06 3.99 5.34
C ILE A 55 -24.94 4.35 4.37
N PRO A 56 -24.28 5.51 4.55
CA PRO A 56 -23.10 5.81 3.76
C PRO A 56 -22.11 4.67 3.99
N VAL A 57 -21.78 3.98 2.90
CA VAL A 57 -20.73 2.97 2.89
C VAL A 57 -19.48 3.72 3.35
N ALA A 58 -19.14 3.56 4.63
CA ALA A 58 -17.88 4.07 5.15
C ALA A 58 -16.83 3.46 4.24
N ALA A 59 -16.21 4.33 3.43
CA ALA A 59 -15.19 3.95 2.48
C ALA A 59 -14.27 2.97 3.19
N THR A 60 -14.04 1.82 2.56
CA THR A 60 -12.94 0.91 2.89
C THR A 60 -11.77 1.77 3.35
N PRO A 61 -11.10 1.49 4.50
CA PRO A 61 -9.94 2.28 4.90
C PRO A 61 -9.07 2.37 3.68
N VAL A 62 -8.96 3.60 3.20
CA VAL A 62 -8.36 3.95 1.93
C VAL A 62 -6.98 3.31 1.98
N GLY A 63 -6.82 2.18 1.30
CA GLY A 63 -5.49 1.75 0.89
C GLY A 63 -4.95 2.97 0.17
N LEU A 64 -3.89 3.57 0.73
CA LEU A 64 -3.36 4.90 0.41
C LEU A 64 -3.90 5.34 -0.95
N GLN A 65 -4.82 6.31 -0.92
CA GLN A 65 -5.37 6.94 -2.13
C GLN A 65 -4.16 7.22 -2.99
N THR A 66 -4.00 6.41 -4.02
CA THR A 66 -2.93 6.57 -4.99
C THR A 66 -3.48 7.68 -5.86
N GLU A 67 -3.45 8.89 -5.33
CA GLU A 67 -3.45 10.08 -6.16
C GLU A 67 -2.48 9.77 -7.29
N HIS A 68 -2.87 10.01 -8.53
CA HIS A 68 -2.08 9.76 -9.72
C HIS A 68 -0.73 10.46 -9.60
N ARG A 69 0.22 9.82 -8.90
CA ARG A 69 1.59 10.29 -8.73
C ARG A 69 2.28 9.87 -9.99
N GLU A 70 2.87 10.84 -10.68
CA GLU A 70 3.78 10.60 -11.80
C GLU A 70 4.71 9.43 -11.45
N THR A 71 4.61 8.36 -12.22
CA THR A 71 5.41 7.14 -12.07
C THR A 71 6.55 7.17 -13.06
N VAL A 72 7.77 7.07 -12.55
CA VAL A 72 9.00 6.99 -13.34
C VAL A 72 9.52 5.56 -13.27
N THR A 73 9.89 4.98 -14.41
CA THR A 73 10.51 3.65 -14.44
C THR A 73 12.02 3.78 -14.41
N VAL A 74 12.63 3.18 -13.38
CA VAL A 74 14.08 3.21 -13.17
C VAL A 74 14.69 1.80 -13.21
N ILE A 75 15.96 1.71 -13.60
CA ILE A 75 16.81 0.54 -13.37
C ILE A 75 17.97 0.98 -12.49
N ILE A 76 18.09 0.36 -11.31
CA ILE A 76 19.27 0.52 -10.45
C ILE A 76 20.33 -0.47 -10.92
N ALA A 77 21.54 0.02 -11.19
CA ALA A 77 22.65 -0.82 -11.64
C ALA A 77 23.12 -1.76 -10.52
N GLN A 78 23.56 -2.96 -10.91
CA GLN A 78 24.35 -3.82 -10.03
C GLN A 78 25.75 -3.23 -9.84
N GLN A 79 26.34 -3.44 -8.68
CA GLN A 79 27.69 -2.96 -8.35
C GLN A 79 28.56 -4.16 -7.97
N ASP A 80 29.85 -4.11 -8.31
CA ASP A 80 30.82 -5.17 -7.99
C ASP A 80 31.34 -5.08 -6.53
N GLU A 81 30.67 -4.30 -5.68
CA GLU A 81 30.95 -4.19 -4.25
C GLU A 81 30.14 -5.27 -3.47
N PRO A 82 30.60 -5.69 -2.27
CA PRO A 82 29.80 -6.56 -1.41
C PRO A 82 28.40 -5.98 -1.16
N GLY A 83 27.35 -6.76 -1.42
CA GLY A 83 25.95 -6.31 -1.36
C GLY A 83 25.50 -5.46 -2.56
N GLY A 84 26.31 -5.34 -3.61
CA GLY A 84 25.99 -4.61 -4.83
C GLY A 84 24.91 -5.27 -5.71
N SER A 85 24.48 -6.48 -5.36
CA SER A 85 23.32 -7.19 -5.92
C SER A 85 22.07 -7.09 -5.04
N ASP A 86 22.22 -6.62 -3.80
CA ASP A 86 21.12 -6.59 -2.84
C ASP A 86 20.07 -5.53 -3.23
N PRO A 87 18.79 -5.80 -2.92
CA PRO A 87 17.73 -4.84 -3.21
C PRO A 87 17.90 -3.55 -2.40
N VAL A 88 17.50 -2.44 -3.01
CA VAL A 88 17.59 -1.10 -2.41
C VAL A 88 16.30 -0.78 -1.66
N PHE A 89 16.43 -0.40 -0.40
CA PHE A 89 15.32 0.03 0.43
C PHE A 89 15.14 1.56 0.35
N LEU A 90 13.97 2.01 -0.07
CA LEU A 90 13.62 3.43 -0.18
C LEU A 90 12.49 3.77 0.78
N GLY A 91 12.69 4.75 1.65
CA GLY A 91 11.69 5.23 2.60
C GLY A 91 11.33 6.69 2.33
N VAL A 92 10.03 6.98 2.20
CA VAL A 92 9.52 8.35 2.08
C VAL A 92 8.34 8.51 3.04
N ASN A 93 8.44 9.47 3.96
CA ASN A 93 7.37 9.81 4.92
C ASN A 93 6.79 8.59 5.67
N GLY A 94 7.66 7.67 6.11
CA GLY A 94 7.25 6.47 6.86
C GLY A 94 6.72 5.31 6.01
N VAL A 95 6.61 5.48 4.69
CA VAL A 95 6.26 4.39 3.77
C VAL A 95 7.50 3.92 3.03
N ALA A 96 7.78 2.62 3.12
CA ALA A 96 8.94 2.02 2.50
C ALA A 96 8.59 1.17 1.27
N MET A 97 9.54 1.11 0.35
CA MET A 97 9.49 0.30 -0.87
C MET A 97 10.84 -0.35 -1.10
N VAL A 98 10.83 -1.57 -1.61
CA VAL A 98 12.03 -2.32 -1.98
C VAL A 98 12.15 -2.35 -3.50
N VAL A 99 13.31 -1.95 -4.03
CA VAL A 99 13.60 -1.93 -5.47
C VAL A 99 14.75 -2.89 -5.77
N HIS A 100 14.51 -3.86 -6.64
CA HIS A 100 15.52 -4.82 -7.04
C HIS A 100 16.48 -4.21 -8.09
N ARG A 101 17.78 -4.47 -7.95
CA ARG A 101 18.79 -4.04 -8.93
C ARG A 101 18.73 -4.88 -10.20
N GLY A 102 19.05 -4.26 -11.33
CA GLY A 102 19.00 -4.88 -12.66
C GLY A 102 17.60 -5.07 -13.23
N VAL A 103 16.55 -4.68 -12.51
CA VAL A 103 15.14 -4.83 -12.94
C VAL A 103 14.52 -3.46 -13.14
N ALA A 104 13.79 -3.30 -14.25
CA ALA A 104 12.98 -2.11 -14.48
C ALA A 104 11.84 -2.06 -13.46
N SER A 105 11.87 -1.06 -12.58
CA SER A 105 10.90 -0.93 -11.49
C SER A 105 10.18 0.41 -11.61
N PRO A 106 8.83 0.43 -11.69
CA PRO A 106 8.07 1.66 -11.64
C PRO A 106 8.06 2.21 -10.21
N ILE A 107 8.48 3.45 -10.04
CA ILE A 107 8.51 4.15 -8.75
C ILE A 107 7.77 5.48 -8.84
N SER A 108 7.10 5.90 -7.77
CA SER A 108 6.48 7.23 -7.76
C SER A 108 7.51 8.33 -7.63
N ARG A 109 7.18 9.53 -8.12
CA ARG A 109 8.03 10.72 -8.10
C ARG A 109 8.75 11.01 -6.77
N PRO A 110 8.12 10.88 -5.58
CA PRO A 110 8.83 11.09 -4.31
C PRO A 110 9.97 10.09 -4.06
N TYR A 111 9.78 8.82 -4.44
CA TYR A 111 10.85 7.81 -4.34
C TYR A 111 11.96 8.06 -5.36
N PHE A 112 11.61 8.56 -6.55
CA PHE A 112 12.60 8.96 -7.55
C PHE A 112 13.48 10.11 -7.04
N GLU A 113 12.89 11.13 -6.42
CA GLU A 113 13.65 12.24 -5.83
C GLU A 113 14.51 11.78 -4.65
N ALA A 114 14.00 10.89 -3.80
CA ALA A 114 14.78 10.28 -2.74
C ALA A 114 15.99 9.50 -3.29
N LEU A 115 15.79 8.70 -4.35
CA LEU A 115 16.86 7.95 -5.01
C LEU A 115 17.89 8.88 -5.67
N LYS A 116 17.44 9.94 -6.34
CA LYS A 116 18.30 10.96 -6.96
C LYS A 116 19.18 11.68 -5.94
N ASN A 117 18.65 11.97 -4.76
CA ASN A 117 19.36 12.66 -3.69
C ASN A 117 20.12 11.71 -2.76
N ALA A 118 20.08 10.39 -2.99
CA ALA A 118 20.84 9.42 -2.22
C ALA A 118 22.33 9.45 -2.63
N VAL A 119 23.12 10.24 -1.92
CA VAL A 119 24.56 10.41 -2.14
C VAL A 119 25.38 9.85 -0.98
N LYS A 120 26.57 9.34 -1.29
CA LYS A 120 27.59 8.94 -0.31
C LYS A 120 28.83 9.83 -0.46
N THR A 121 29.43 10.22 0.65
CA THR A 121 30.72 10.91 0.67
C THR A 121 31.85 9.90 0.55
N VAL A 122 32.72 10.07 -0.44
CA VAL A 122 33.92 9.27 -0.66
C VAL A 122 35.14 10.13 -0.40
N TYR A 123 36.06 9.61 0.39
CA TYR A 123 37.35 10.22 0.68
C TYR A 123 38.43 9.50 -0.13
N ASN A 124 39.30 10.26 -0.78
CA ASN A 124 40.52 9.68 -1.35
C ASN A 124 41.54 9.45 -0.23
N ILE A 125 42.32 8.37 -0.30
CA ILE A 125 43.44 8.16 0.62
C ILE A 125 44.70 8.61 -0.10
N ASN A 126 45.39 9.59 0.47
CA ASN A 126 46.65 10.09 -0.05
C ASN A 126 47.77 9.05 0.15
N PRO A 127 48.90 9.14 -0.58
CA PRO A 127 50.02 8.21 -0.44
C PRO A 127 50.64 8.15 0.97
N ASP A 128 50.44 9.19 1.78
CA ASP A 128 50.90 9.29 3.17
C ASP A 128 49.89 8.69 4.19
N GLY A 129 48.78 8.14 3.71
CA GLY A 129 47.72 7.57 4.54
C GLY A 129 46.73 8.60 5.10
N SER A 130 46.88 9.89 4.79
CA SER A 130 45.91 10.92 5.17
C SER A 130 44.63 10.85 4.33
N LEU A 131 43.51 11.32 4.90
CA LEU A 131 42.27 11.52 4.16
C LEU A 131 42.45 12.75 3.26
N GLY A 132 42.43 12.53 1.96
CA GLY A 132 42.34 13.57 0.94
C GLY A 132 40.92 14.12 0.79
N ASP A 133 40.71 14.85 -0.30
CA ASP A 133 39.47 15.59 -0.52
C ASP A 133 38.23 14.70 -0.53
N ALA A 134 37.17 15.20 0.11
CA ALA A 134 35.86 14.60 0.12
C ALA A 134 35.11 14.93 -1.18
N ARG A 135 34.47 13.93 -1.79
CA ARG A 135 33.53 14.13 -2.89
C ARG A 135 32.25 13.36 -2.67
N GLU A 136 31.14 13.95 -3.06
CA GLU A 136 29.85 13.27 -3.05
C GLU A 136 29.66 12.50 -4.36
N VAL A 137 29.26 11.24 -4.25
CA VAL A 137 28.91 10.39 -5.39
C VAL A 137 27.54 9.76 -5.16
N PRO A 138 26.75 9.50 -6.22
CA PRO A 138 25.49 8.77 -6.07
C PRO A 138 25.74 7.43 -5.39
N GLN A 139 24.98 7.16 -4.33
CA GLN A 139 25.09 5.91 -3.58
C GLN A 139 24.54 4.73 -4.41
N TYR A 140 23.46 4.98 -5.15
CA TYR A 140 22.77 4.01 -5.99
C TYR A 140 22.72 4.51 -7.44
N PRO A 141 23.69 4.15 -8.30
CA PRO A 141 23.64 4.52 -9.71
C PRO A 141 22.40 3.92 -10.39
N PHE A 142 21.62 4.74 -11.10
CA PHE A 142 20.40 4.32 -11.79
C PHE A 142 20.26 4.97 -13.17
N SER A 143 19.42 4.38 -14.01
CA SER A 143 19.00 4.91 -15.32
C SER A 143 17.48 5.06 -15.37
N VAL A 144 16.99 6.09 -16.06
CA VAL A 144 15.56 6.31 -16.30
C VAL A 144 15.20 5.78 -17.68
N ILE A 145 14.18 4.91 -17.76
CA ILE A 145 13.71 4.33 -19.03
C ILE A 145 12.50 5.09 -19.57
N ALA A 146 11.58 5.46 -18.67
CA ALA A 146 10.34 6.15 -18.99
C ALA A 146 9.98 7.06 -17.82
N ALA A 147 9.55 8.29 -18.12
CA ALA A 147 9.20 9.33 -17.17
C ALA A 147 7.82 9.91 -17.50
#